data_AF-A0A0Q6UPU7-F1
#
_entry.id   AF-A0A0Q6UPU7-F1
#
_cell.length_a   1.000
_cell.length_b   1.000
_cell.length_c   1.000
_cell.angle_alpha   90.00
_cell.angle_beta   90.00
_cell.angle_gamma   90.00
#
_symmetry.space_group_name_H-M   'P 1'
#
loop_
_entity.id
_entity.type
_entity.pdbx_description
1 polymer ?
#
loop_
_entity_poly.entity_id
_entity_poly.type
_entity_poly.pdbx_seq_one_letter_code
_entity_poly.pdbx_strand_id
1 'polypeptide(L)'
;MASEDIQIVKLPIEEPVRHQIRRMALILGLTVLVCAPGFAMIVHDQQSKRAALDSFWRVEGKPCAPLNPERFRRVSARASITPYDGARYERHGGAMTCTHRTDEIGGVPVRYPVCKFDSPDYLAVTAAGQERFYDLTMGRSAAVGVVNGEVRCVVAPRFEM
;
A
#
# COMPACT_ATOMS: atom_id res chain seq x y z
N MET A 1 23.97 15.63 92.29
CA MET A 1 23.55 16.71 91.36
C MET A 1 24.13 16.36 90.01
N ALA A 2 23.35 15.68 89.18
CA ALA A 2 23.75 15.26 87.83
C ALA A 2 23.08 16.21 86.83
N SER A 3 23.88 16.85 86.00
CA SER A 3 23.41 17.75 84.94
C SER A 3 23.16 16.90 83.69
N GLU A 4 21.90 16.74 83.31
CA GLU A 4 21.51 16.10 82.05
C GLU A 4 21.81 17.02 80.87
N ASP A 5 22.63 16.52 79.95
CA ASP A 5 22.98 17.16 78.69
C ASP A 5 21.86 16.89 77.67
N ILE A 6 21.16 17.95 77.25
CA ILE A 6 20.09 17.86 76.25
C ILE A 6 20.73 17.88 74.86
N GLN A 7 20.83 16.73 74.21
CA GLN A 7 21.22 16.65 72.81
C GLN A 7 20.07 17.04 71.89
N ILE A 8 20.17 18.23 71.30
CA ILE A 8 19.28 18.70 70.23
C ILE A 8 19.67 17.99 68.93
N VAL A 9 18.92 16.95 68.57
CA VAL A 9 19.06 16.27 67.27
C VAL A 9 18.47 17.16 66.18
N LYS A 10 19.30 17.66 65.26
CA LYS A 10 18.88 18.36 64.04
C LYS A 10 18.19 17.36 63.10
N LEU A 11 16.87 17.43 62.99
CA LEU A 11 16.13 16.76 61.94
C LEU A 11 16.47 17.41 60.58
N PRO A 12 16.90 16.64 59.56
CA PRO A 12 17.10 17.17 58.22
C PRO A 12 15.74 17.52 57.63
N ILE A 13 15.53 18.80 57.28
CA ILE A 13 14.34 19.26 56.57
C ILE A 13 14.44 18.73 55.14
N GLU A 14 13.60 17.75 54.84
CA GLU A 14 13.49 17.09 53.54
C GLU A 14 12.61 17.94 52.61
N GLU A 15 13.20 18.88 51.88
CA GLU A 15 12.56 19.46 50.71
C GLU A 15 13.44 19.26 49.47
N PRO A 16 13.06 18.34 48.55
CA PRO A 16 13.10 18.72 47.14
C PRO A 16 12.06 18.04 46.24
N VAL A 17 11.03 17.36 46.76
CA VAL A 17 10.12 16.54 45.92
C VAL A 17 9.36 17.39 44.89
N ARG A 18 8.87 18.59 45.28
CA ARG A 18 8.11 19.47 44.38
C ARG A 18 8.96 20.05 43.23
N HIS A 19 10.23 20.35 43.49
CA HIS A 19 11.13 20.92 42.48
C HIS A 19 11.62 19.84 41.50
N GLN A 20 11.82 18.60 41.95
CA GLN A 20 12.12 17.47 41.06
C GLN A 20 10.96 17.15 40.12
N ILE A 21 9.73 17.09 40.62
CA ILE A 21 8.54 16.83 39.77
C ILE A 21 8.37 17.92 38.70
N ARG A 22 8.58 19.20 39.07
CA ARG A 22 8.50 20.31 38.11
C ARG A 22 9.56 20.23 37.02
N ARG A 23 10.79 19.83 37.36
CA ARG A 23 11.88 19.62 36.39
C ARG A 23 11.60 18.43 35.46
N MET A 24 11.13 17.32 36.01
CA MET A 24 10.73 16.13 35.23
C MET A 24 9.63 16.47 34.21
N ALA A 25 8.58 17.19 34.64
CA ALA A 25 7.50 17.59 33.75
C ALA A 25 7.97 18.52 32.62
N LEU A 26 8.91 19.43 32.92
CA LEU A 26 9.46 20.37 31.95
C LEU A 26 10.34 19.66 30.91
N ILE A 27 11.17 18.70 31.36
CA ILE A 27 11.97 17.86 30.46
C ILE A 27 11.05 17.05 29.56
N LEU A 28 10.06 16.35 30.12
CA LEU A 28 9.13 15.53 29.36
C LEU A 28 8.34 16.36 28.34
N GLY A 29 7.84 17.54 28.74
CA GLY A 29 7.15 18.47 27.85
C GLY A 29 8.05 18.95 26.70
N LEU A 30 9.31 19.26 26.99
CA LEU A 30 10.28 19.67 25.97
C LEU A 30 10.61 18.51 25.01
N THR A 31 10.75 17.28 25.52
CA THR A 31 11.00 16.10 24.68
C THR A 31 9.83 15.85 23.73
N VAL A 32 8.59 15.91 24.21
CA VAL A 32 7.40 15.77 23.35
C VAL A 32 7.35 16.86 22.30
N LEU A 33 7.62 18.12 22.67
CA LEU A 33 7.60 19.25 21.73
C LEU A 33 8.62 19.09 20.59
N VAL A 34 9.80 18.54 20.89
CA VAL A 34 10.86 18.33 19.90
C VAL A 34 10.61 17.09 19.04
N CYS A 35 10.13 15.99 19.61
CA CYS A 35 9.97 14.72 18.90
C CYS A 35 8.66 14.61 18.11
N ALA A 36 7.55 15.18 18.60
CA ALA A 36 6.24 15.09 17.95
C ALA A 36 6.21 15.59 16.49
N PRO A 37 6.80 16.73 16.11
CA PRO A 37 6.76 17.20 14.72
C PRO A 37 7.54 16.29 13.76
N GLY A 38 8.69 15.77 14.18
CA GLY A 38 9.47 14.81 13.37
C GLY A 38 8.70 13.51 13.15
N PHE A 39 8.07 12.98 14.20
CA PHE A 39 7.23 11.79 14.09
C PHE A 39 6.01 12.01 13.19
N ALA A 40 5.33 13.15 13.32
CA ALA A 40 4.18 13.50 12.49
C ALA A 40 4.54 13.60 11.01
N MET A 41 5.70 14.21 10.66
CA MET A 41 6.18 14.26 9.28
C MET A 41 6.44 12.87 8.71
N ILE A 42 7.09 11.97 9.47
CA ILE A 42 7.35 10.59 9.04
C ILE A 42 6.03 9.84 8.80
N VAL A 43 5.08 9.95 9.72
CA VAL A 43 3.77 9.31 9.57
C VAL A 43 3.03 9.85 8.34
N HIS A 44 3.07 11.16 8.11
CA HIS A 44 2.42 11.78 6.96
C HIS A 44 3.02 11.33 5.62
N ASP A 45 4.34 11.31 5.51
CA ASP A 45 5.04 10.80 4.32
C ASP A 45 4.76 9.32 4.07
N GLN A 46 4.74 8.50 5.12
CA GLN A 46 4.37 7.09 4.97
C GLN A 46 2.91 6.92 4.53
N GLN A 47 2.01 7.74 5.06
CA GLN A 47 0.59 7.68 4.70
C GLN A 47 0.35 8.11 3.26
N SER A 48 1.02 9.16 2.78
CA SER A 48 0.91 9.59 1.38
C SER A 48 1.45 8.54 0.41
N LYS A 49 2.60 7.94 0.73
CA LYS A 49 3.17 6.82 -0.05
C LYS A 49 2.24 5.61 -0.08
N ARG A 50 1.64 5.25 1.06
CA ARG A 50 0.65 4.16 1.12
C ARG A 50 -0.60 4.47 0.31
N ALA A 51 -1.12 5.69 0.38
CA ALA A 51 -2.27 6.11 -0.41
C ALA A 51 -1.97 6.09 -1.91
N ALA A 52 -0.78 6.52 -2.32
CA ALA A 52 -0.33 6.45 -3.71
C ALA A 52 -0.25 4.99 -4.18
N LEU A 53 0.40 4.11 -3.41
CA LEU A 53 0.45 2.68 -3.71
C LEU A 53 -0.94 2.05 -3.75
N ASP A 54 -1.82 2.41 -2.81
CA ASP A 54 -3.20 1.93 -2.78
C ASP A 54 -3.93 2.28 -4.08
N SER A 55 -3.86 3.55 -4.47
CA SER A 55 -4.47 4.04 -5.70
C SER A 55 -3.87 3.38 -6.95
N PHE A 56 -2.56 3.16 -6.96
CA PHE A 56 -1.85 2.54 -8.07
C PHE A 56 -2.39 1.16 -8.38
N TRP A 57 -2.78 0.38 -7.37
CA TRP A 57 -3.27 -0.99 -7.54
C TRP A 57 -4.78 -1.11 -7.79
N ARG A 58 -5.52 -0.01 -7.83
CA ARG A 58 -6.97 -0.08 -8.11
C ARG A 58 -7.26 -0.59 -9.51
N VAL A 59 -8.37 -1.30 -9.63
CA VAL A 59 -8.94 -1.81 -10.90
C VAL A 59 -10.26 -1.08 -11.19
N GLU A 60 -10.21 0.25 -11.04
CA GLU A 60 -11.31 1.15 -11.34
C GLU A 60 -10.89 2.07 -12.49
N GLY A 61 -11.79 2.25 -13.46
CA GLY A 61 -11.49 3.09 -14.62
C GLY A 61 -12.20 2.63 -15.88
N LYS A 62 -11.78 3.22 -17.00
CA LYS A 62 -12.30 2.89 -18.32
C LYS A 62 -11.99 1.42 -18.65
N PRO A 63 -12.97 0.60 -19.04
CA PRO A 63 -12.71 -0.78 -19.41
C PRO A 63 -11.76 -0.87 -20.62
N CYS A 64 -10.93 -1.90 -20.64
CA CYS A 64 -10.08 -2.21 -21.79
C CYS A 64 -10.94 -2.50 -23.03
N ALA A 65 -10.45 -2.12 -24.21
CA ALA A 65 -11.14 -2.44 -25.46
C ALA A 65 -11.07 -3.95 -25.72
N PRO A 66 -12.19 -4.62 -26.05
CA PRO A 66 -12.14 -6.04 -26.38
C PRO A 66 -11.41 -6.26 -27.71
N LEU A 67 -10.71 -7.39 -27.82
CA LEU A 67 -10.00 -7.82 -29.02
C LEU A 67 -10.63 -9.10 -29.57
N ASN A 68 -10.69 -9.23 -30.89
CA ASN A 68 -11.07 -10.49 -31.53
C ASN A 68 -9.96 -11.55 -31.28
N PRO A 69 -10.28 -12.75 -30.76
CA PRO A 69 -9.31 -13.82 -30.50
C PRO A 69 -8.45 -14.20 -31.71
N GLU A 70 -9.01 -14.16 -32.93
CA GLU A 70 -8.24 -14.45 -34.13
C GLU A 70 -7.17 -13.40 -34.41
N ARG A 71 -7.45 -12.13 -34.08
CA ARG A 71 -6.47 -11.06 -34.24
C ARG A 71 -5.30 -11.26 -33.29
N PHE A 72 -5.56 -11.70 -32.06
CA PHE A 72 -4.51 -12.10 -31.11
C PHE A 72 -3.64 -13.24 -31.68
N ARG A 73 -4.27 -14.30 -32.20
CA ARG A 73 -3.56 -15.45 -32.77
C ARG A 73 -2.77 -15.15 -34.04
N ARG A 74 -3.13 -14.10 -34.79
CA ARG A 74 -2.42 -13.68 -36.02
C ARG A 74 -1.17 -12.86 -35.74
N VAL A 75 -0.91 -12.45 -34.50
CA VAL A 75 0.30 -11.71 -34.15
C VAL A 75 1.51 -12.64 -34.31
N SER A 76 2.46 -12.24 -35.16
CA SER A 76 3.65 -13.06 -35.46
C SER A 76 4.62 -13.17 -34.27
N ALA A 77 4.67 -12.14 -33.43
CA ALA A 77 5.48 -12.14 -32.21
C ALA A 77 4.90 -13.12 -31.20
N ARG A 78 5.75 -13.93 -30.56
CA ARG A 78 5.32 -14.85 -29.50
C ARG A 78 4.82 -14.08 -28.27
N ALA A 79 3.67 -14.47 -27.75
CA ALA A 79 3.17 -13.93 -26.48
C ALA A 79 4.05 -14.40 -25.31
N SER A 80 4.34 -13.48 -24.39
CA SER A 80 4.86 -13.82 -23.06
C SER A 80 3.72 -14.35 -22.22
N ILE A 81 3.86 -15.57 -21.71
CA ILE A 81 2.86 -16.24 -20.89
C ILE A 81 3.33 -16.19 -19.45
N THR A 82 2.46 -15.78 -18.53
CA THR A 82 2.76 -15.76 -17.11
C THR A 82 1.54 -16.23 -16.31
N PRO A 83 1.63 -17.34 -15.56
CA PRO A 83 0.60 -17.73 -14.62
C PRO A 83 0.70 -16.93 -13.32
N TYR A 84 -0.44 -16.56 -12.73
CA TYR A 84 -0.51 -15.95 -11.41
C TYR A 84 -1.89 -16.18 -10.78
N ASP A 85 -1.90 -16.74 -9.56
CA ASP A 85 -3.10 -16.96 -8.74
C ASP A 85 -4.27 -17.63 -9.48
N GLY A 86 -3.99 -18.76 -10.16
CA GLY A 86 -4.99 -19.51 -10.92
C GLY A 86 -5.41 -18.88 -12.25
N ALA A 87 -4.92 -17.68 -12.56
CA ALA A 87 -5.09 -17.03 -13.86
C ALA A 87 -3.84 -17.20 -14.74
N ARG A 88 -4.03 -17.16 -16.05
CA ARG A 88 -2.97 -17.18 -17.06
C ARG A 88 -3.06 -15.93 -17.92
N TYR A 89 -1.97 -15.18 -17.96
CA TYR A 89 -1.85 -13.94 -18.71
C TYR A 89 -0.94 -14.15 -19.90
N GLU A 90 -1.42 -13.86 -21.11
CA GLU A 90 -0.63 -13.91 -22.34
C GLU A 90 -0.56 -12.51 -22.94
N ARG A 91 0.63 -11.96 -23.10
CA ARG A 91 0.82 -10.57 -23.53
C ARG A 91 1.83 -10.45 -24.67
N HIS A 92 1.55 -9.53 -25.57
CA HIS A 92 2.53 -9.05 -26.54
C HIS A 92 3.06 -7.69 -26.06
N GLY A 93 4.35 -7.62 -25.71
CA GLY A 93 4.96 -6.40 -25.21
C GLY A 93 4.74 -6.13 -23.71
N GLY A 94 5.40 -5.07 -23.24
CA GLY A 94 5.36 -4.58 -21.86
C GLY A 94 6.05 -5.48 -20.82
N ALA A 95 5.94 -5.07 -19.56
CA ALA A 95 6.20 -5.83 -18.35
C ALA A 95 4.87 -6.09 -17.61
N MET A 96 4.91 -7.03 -16.66
CA MET A 96 3.79 -7.35 -15.79
C MET A 96 4.27 -7.36 -14.35
N THR A 97 3.50 -6.77 -13.44
CA THR A 97 3.73 -6.87 -11.99
C THR A 97 2.43 -7.16 -11.29
N CYS A 98 2.42 -8.15 -10.41
CA CYS A 98 1.20 -8.61 -9.74
C CYS A 98 1.30 -8.50 -8.23
N THR A 99 0.15 -8.31 -7.60
CA THR A 99 -0.02 -8.32 -6.15
C THR A 99 -1.41 -8.86 -5.79
N HIS A 100 -1.69 -8.98 -4.50
CA HIS A 100 -3.04 -9.18 -4.00
C HIS A 100 -3.60 -7.89 -3.45
N ARG A 101 -4.90 -7.68 -3.67
CA ARG A 101 -5.69 -6.61 -3.09
C ARG A 101 -6.74 -7.19 -2.17
N THR A 102 -7.13 -6.41 -1.17
CA THR A 102 -8.29 -6.70 -0.34
C THR A 102 -9.13 -5.44 -0.35
N ASP A 103 -10.30 -5.51 -0.98
CA ASP A 103 -11.27 -4.41 -0.97
C ASP A 103 -12.60 -4.92 -0.41
N GLU A 104 -13.44 -4.02 0.08
CA GLU A 104 -14.79 -4.36 0.53
C GLU A 104 -15.75 -4.37 -0.66
N ILE A 105 -16.33 -5.53 -0.96
CA ILE A 105 -17.30 -5.71 -2.04
C ILE A 105 -18.60 -6.19 -1.41
N GLY A 106 -19.65 -5.37 -1.48
CA GLY A 106 -20.92 -5.67 -0.80
C GLY A 106 -20.80 -5.71 0.73
N GLY A 107 -19.85 -4.95 1.31
CA GLY A 107 -19.60 -4.91 2.76
C GLY A 107 -18.81 -6.10 3.30
N VAL A 108 -18.29 -6.97 2.43
CA VAL A 108 -17.45 -8.11 2.81
C VAL A 108 -16.04 -7.89 2.27
N PRO A 109 -14.98 -8.10 3.08
CA PRO A 109 -13.61 -8.03 2.58
C PRO A 109 -13.34 -9.18 1.60
N VAL A 110 -13.01 -8.84 0.36
CA VAL A 110 -12.68 -9.79 -0.71
C VAL A 110 -11.22 -9.61 -1.10
N ARG A 111 -10.44 -10.70 -0.97
CA ARG A 111 -9.06 -10.76 -1.44
C ARG A 111 -9.02 -11.27 -2.88
N TYR A 112 -8.31 -10.57 -3.75
CA TYR A 112 -8.22 -10.93 -5.18
C TYR A 112 -6.87 -10.54 -5.79
N PRO A 113 -6.39 -11.25 -6.83
CA PRO A 113 -5.16 -10.91 -7.53
C PRO A 113 -5.37 -9.72 -8.47
N VAL A 114 -4.36 -8.84 -8.53
CA VAL A 114 -4.30 -7.73 -9.48
C VAL A 114 -2.93 -7.70 -10.14
N CYS A 115 -2.92 -7.62 -11.47
CA CYS A 115 -1.72 -7.44 -12.28
C CYS A 115 -1.77 -6.12 -13.04
N LYS A 116 -0.67 -5.37 -13.01
CA LYS A 116 -0.43 -4.15 -13.77
C LYS A 116 0.47 -4.44 -14.95
N PHE A 117 0.18 -3.80 -16.06
CA PHE A 117 0.90 -3.90 -17.33
C PHE A 117 1.26 -2.48 -17.78
N ASP A 118 2.52 -2.25 -18.13
CA ASP A 118 3.02 -0.91 -18.45
C ASP A 118 2.71 -0.49 -19.90
N SER A 119 2.84 -1.40 -20.86
CA SER A 119 2.70 -1.17 -22.31
C SER A 119 2.47 -2.46 -23.10
N PRO A 120 1.46 -3.27 -22.77
CA PRO A 120 1.06 -4.39 -23.63
C PRO A 120 0.39 -3.87 -24.90
N ASP A 121 0.66 -4.49 -26.04
CA ASP A 121 -0.09 -4.24 -27.28
C ASP A 121 -1.40 -5.01 -27.29
N TYR A 122 -1.32 -6.29 -26.91
CA TYR A 122 -2.46 -7.18 -26.78
C TYR A 122 -2.31 -8.04 -25.53
N LEU A 123 -3.44 -8.34 -24.90
CA LEU A 123 -3.50 -9.14 -23.68
C LEU A 123 -4.63 -10.16 -23.77
N ALA A 124 -4.30 -11.43 -23.51
CA ALA A 124 -5.27 -12.48 -23.24
C ALA A 124 -5.19 -12.88 -21.77
N VAL A 125 -6.35 -13.09 -21.14
CA VAL A 125 -6.47 -13.47 -19.74
C VAL A 125 -7.39 -14.66 -19.66
N THR A 126 -6.89 -15.77 -19.13
CA THR A 126 -7.69 -16.95 -18.80
C THR A 126 -7.82 -17.07 -17.30
N ALA A 127 -9.05 -17.06 -16.77
CA ALA A 127 -9.34 -17.28 -15.35
C ALA A 127 -10.72 -17.92 -15.19
N ALA A 128 -10.85 -18.85 -14.23
CA ALA A 128 -12.11 -19.55 -13.96
C ALA A 128 -12.78 -20.15 -15.22
N GLY A 129 -11.98 -20.65 -16.17
CA GLY A 129 -12.45 -21.20 -17.44
C GLY A 129 -12.92 -20.17 -18.48
N GLN A 130 -12.89 -18.87 -18.16
CA GLN A 130 -13.17 -17.80 -19.10
C GLN A 130 -11.88 -17.27 -19.70
N GLU A 131 -11.88 -17.06 -21.01
CA GLU A 131 -10.79 -16.41 -21.74
C GLU A 131 -11.28 -15.06 -22.29
N ARG A 132 -10.52 -14.00 -22.04
CA ARG A 132 -10.81 -12.63 -22.51
C ARG A 132 -9.61 -12.07 -23.24
N PHE A 133 -9.85 -11.30 -24.29
CA PHE A 133 -8.83 -10.68 -25.13
C PHE A 133 -9.02 -9.17 -25.17
N TYR A 134 -7.93 -8.42 -25.11
CA TYR A 134 -7.93 -6.96 -25.03
C TYR A 134 -6.95 -6.31 -26.01
N ASP A 135 -7.38 -5.21 -26.62
CA ASP A 135 -6.58 -4.35 -27.51
C ASP A 135 -6.07 -3.13 -26.71
N LEU A 136 -4.74 -3.04 -26.60
CA LEU A 136 -4.02 -2.04 -25.80
C LEU A 136 -2.97 -1.29 -26.65
N THR A 137 -2.95 -1.51 -27.98
CA THR A 137 -2.00 -1.01 -28.98
C THR A 137 -1.75 0.50 -28.98
N MET A 138 -2.65 1.30 -28.40
CA MET A 138 -2.49 2.74 -28.24
C MET A 138 -1.55 3.12 -27.08
N GLY A 139 -0.56 2.28 -26.77
CA GLY A 139 0.45 2.49 -25.71
C GLY A 139 -0.16 2.61 -24.32
N ARG A 140 -1.27 1.91 -24.06
CA ARG A 140 -2.03 2.03 -22.82
C ARG A 140 -1.50 1.05 -21.77
N SER A 141 -1.19 1.57 -20.58
CA SER A 141 -1.03 0.73 -19.41
C SER A 141 -2.39 0.11 -19.05
N ALA A 142 -2.37 -1.07 -18.42
CA ALA A 142 -3.58 -1.77 -18.03
C ALA A 142 -3.46 -2.33 -16.61
N ALA A 143 -4.61 -2.49 -15.97
CA ALA A 143 -4.77 -3.21 -14.73
C ALA A 143 -5.80 -4.30 -14.92
N VAL A 144 -5.45 -5.52 -14.54
CA VAL A 144 -6.37 -6.65 -14.56
C VAL A 144 -6.52 -7.20 -13.16
N GLY A 145 -7.76 -7.23 -12.68
CA GLY A 145 -8.15 -7.93 -11.45
C GLY A 145 -9.00 -9.15 -11.79
N VAL A 146 -8.89 -10.21 -10.99
CA VAL A 146 -9.79 -11.37 -11.06
C VAL A 146 -10.61 -11.43 -9.79
N VAL A 147 -11.79 -10.82 -9.80
CA VAL A 147 -12.64 -10.68 -8.62
C VAL A 147 -13.76 -11.71 -8.68
N ASN A 148 -13.85 -12.59 -7.69
CA ASN A 148 -14.86 -13.67 -7.66
C ASN A 148 -14.89 -14.51 -8.98
N GLY A 149 -13.73 -14.70 -9.60
CA GLY A 149 -13.59 -15.41 -10.88
C GLY A 149 -13.89 -14.57 -12.12
N GLU A 150 -14.35 -13.32 -11.98
CA GLU A 150 -14.58 -12.41 -13.09
C GLU A 150 -13.32 -11.59 -13.42
N VAL A 151 -12.92 -11.61 -14.69
CA VAL A 151 -11.81 -10.82 -15.20
C VAL A 151 -12.25 -9.39 -15.46
N ARG A 152 -11.70 -8.44 -14.71
CA ARG A 152 -11.89 -6.99 -14.92
C ARG A 152 -10.61 -6.37 -15.44
N CYS A 153 -10.63 -5.87 -16.67
CA CYS A 153 -9.52 -5.11 -17.25
C CYS A 153 -9.91 -3.63 -17.35
N VAL A 154 -9.07 -2.75 -16.81
CA VAL A 154 -9.19 -1.30 -16.97
C VAL A 154 -7.91 -0.70 -17.54
N VAL A 155 -8.06 0.36 -18.32
CA VAL A 155 -6.94 1.20 -18.74
C VAL A 155 -6.40 1.90 -17.51
N ALA A 156 -5.13 1.66 -17.20
CA ALA A 156 -4.43 2.36 -16.14
C ALA A 156 -3.81 3.64 -16.72
N PRO A 157 -3.78 4.74 -15.94
CA PRO A 157 -2.93 5.87 -16.30
C PRO A 157 -1.48 5.40 -16.41
N ARG A 158 -0.69 6.07 -17.27
CA ARG A 158 0.75 5.82 -17.30
C ARG A 158 1.32 6.06 -15.91
N PHE A 159 2.19 5.16 -15.48
CA PHE A 159 2.96 5.36 -14.27
C PHE A 159 4.00 6.44 -14.55
N GLU A 160 3.84 7.62 -13.95
CA GLU A 160 4.88 8.65 -13.90
C GLU A 160 5.65 8.44 -12.59
N MET A 161 6.96 8.19 -12.69
CA MET A 161 7.89 8.13 -11.56
C MET A 161 8.35 9.53 -11.18
#